data_AF-A7I2J9-F1
#
_entry.id   AF-A7I2J9-F1
#
_cell.length_a   1.000
_cell.length_b   1.000
_cell.length_c   1.000
_cell.angle_alpha   90.00
_cell.angle_beta   90.00
_cell.angle_gamma   90.00
#
_symmetry.space_group_name_H-M   'P 1'
#
loop_
_entity.id
_entity.type
_entity.pdbx_description
1 polymer ?
#
loop_
_entity_poly.entity_id
_entity_poly.type
_entity_poly.pdbx_seq_one_letter_code
_entity_poly.pdbx_strand_id
1 'polypeptide(L)'
;MQDDEKYKKIKEALDRLHKQKQNSKENSKDNLNNQSNLQNNINQNSNNSDKNSNSNKNSNSSKFTNKRDYDKNPIIIDDYSNFFTGTQRLFALMFGIAFCSTFIGFPEAIIIFPIIVFPSIVLEYYFSIKKSNYTICLKNNKILFLIDSNIERIIDTNEISKYIYMPFWKTNEKSVNIYFFIFILGIFCIFYNYIEFNIFILLVCGAVCLFISVDFGNILHKMLVYFCINKTLSGFRIFPILIIEKLIVEKTVEKEIIPTYRYEADFKCYYIYFYNELVYKEIREYFLQNLNIDISKIKKTISII
;
A
#
# COMPACT_ATOMS: atom_id res chain seq x y z
N MET A 1 17.09 -41.95 36.02
CA MET A 1 16.60 -42.92 35.01
C MET A 1 15.44 -42.38 34.17
N GLN A 2 14.54 -41.54 34.72
CA GLN A 2 13.40 -40.98 33.97
C GLN A 2 13.76 -39.71 33.14
N ASP A 3 14.82 -38.98 33.53
CA ASP A 3 15.27 -37.76 32.81
C ASP A 3 16.09 -38.05 31.54
N ASP A 4 16.81 -39.17 31.51
CA ASP A 4 17.65 -39.57 30.37
C ASP A 4 16.80 -39.92 29.13
N GLU A 5 15.62 -40.52 29.35
CA GLU A 5 14.69 -40.86 28.29
C GLU A 5 14.03 -39.60 27.68
N LYS A 6 13.76 -38.60 28.51
CA LYS A 6 13.21 -37.30 28.08
C LYS A 6 14.24 -36.53 27.26
N TYR A 7 15.51 -36.54 27.68
CA TYR A 7 16.60 -35.92 26.93
C TYR A 7 16.83 -36.60 25.57
N LYS A 8 16.76 -37.93 25.53
CA LYS A 8 16.89 -38.71 24.28
C LYS A 8 15.77 -38.41 23.28
N LYS A 9 14.52 -38.28 23.74
CA LYS A 9 13.37 -37.91 22.90
C LYS A 9 13.48 -36.49 22.33
N ILE A 10 13.99 -35.54 23.12
CA ILE A 10 14.19 -34.15 22.67
C ILE A 10 15.31 -34.10 21.61
N LYS A 11 16.40 -34.84 21.81
CA LYS A 11 17.51 -34.92 20.86
C LYS A 11 17.08 -35.53 19.52
N GLU A 12 16.32 -36.63 19.55
CA GLU A 12 15.76 -37.24 18.33
C GLU A 12 14.78 -36.31 17.60
N ALA A 13 13.99 -35.53 18.33
CA ALA A 13 13.08 -34.56 17.72
C ALA A 13 13.85 -33.42 17.01
N LEU A 14 14.95 -32.95 17.61
CA LEU A 14 15.81 -31.93 17.01
C LEU A 14 16.51 -32.43 15.73
N ASP A 15 17.01 -33.66 15.75
CA ASP A 15 17.68 -34.26 14.59
C ASP A 15 16.71 -34.48 13.42
N ARG A 16 15.46 -34.87 13.70
CA ARG A 16 14.39 -34.97 12.68
C ARG A 16 14.07 -33.62 12.05
N LEU A 17 14.05 -32.56 12.86
CA LEU A 17 13.74 -31.19 12.41
C LEU A 17 14.87 -30.61 11.55
N HIS A 18 16.13 -30.89 11.91
CA HIS A 18 17.29 -30.53 11.09
C HIS A 18 17.29 -31.26 9.74
N LYS A 19 16.93 -32.55 9.72
CA LYS A 19 16.86 -33.35 8.49
C LYS A 19 15.73 -32.87 7.56
N GLN A 20 14.56 -32.52 8.10
CA GLN A 20 13.48 -31.90 7.31
C GLN A 20 13.89 -30.55 6.72
N LYS A 21 14.63 -29.74 7.48
CA LYS A 21 15.09 -28.42 7.01
C LYS A 21 16.16 -28.53 5.91
N GLN A 22 17.01 -29.55 5.93
CA GLN A 22 17.96 -29.83 4.85
C GLN A 22 17.25 -30.32 3.59
N ASN A 23 16.33 -31.27 3.68
CA ASN A 23 15.56 -31.76 2.53
C ASN A 23 14.68 -30.65 1.90
N SER A 24 14.13 -29.73 2.70
CA SER A 24 13.39 -28.56 2.21
C SER A 24 14.30 -27.58 1.46
N LYS A 25 15.56 -27.43 1.87
CA LYS A 25 16.55 -26.57 1.20
C LYS A 25 17.07 -27.17 -0.10
N GLU A 26 17.17 -28.49 -0.19
CA GLU A 26 17.52 -29.22 -1.42
C GLU A 26 16.37 -29.17 -2.44
N ASN A 27 15.13 -29.46 -2.04
CA ASN A 27 13.96 -29.34 -2.91
C ASN A 27 13.70 -27.91 -3.41
N SER A 28 14.12 -26.89 -2.64
CA SER A 28 14.03 -25.49 -3.06
C SER A 28 15.09 -25.11 -4.12
N LYS A 29 16.23 -25.79 -4.18
CA LYS A 29 17.27 -25.53 -5.20
C LYS A 29 16.94 -26.20 -6.53
N ASP A 30 16.34 -27.38 -6.49
CA ASP A 30 15.92 -28.08 -7.71
C ASP A 30 14.71 -27.41 -8.38
N ASN A 31 13.80 -26.81 -7.60
CA ASN A 31 12.71 -25.99 -8.16
C ASN A 31 13.18 -24.66 -8.76
N LEU A 32 14.30 -24.10 -8.29
CA LEU A 32 14.87 -22.86 -8.86
C LEU A 32 15.51 -23.08 -10.24
N ASN A 33 16.11 -24.26 -10.48
CA ASN A 33 16.69 -24.62 -11.77
C ASN A 33 15.64 -24.99 -12.85
N ASN A 34 14.45 -25.46 -12.45
CA ASN A 34 13.36 -25.68 -13.39
C ASN A 34 12.70 -24.37 -13.85
N GLN A 35 12.74 -23.32 -13.03
CA GLN A 35 12.15 -22.03 -13.37
C GLN A 35 13.01 -21.23 -14.37
N SER A 36 14.34 -21.42 -14.38
CA SER A 36 15.22 -20.78 -15.38
C SER A 36 15.13 -21.41 -16.77
N ASN A 37 14.70 -22.67 -16.88
CA ASN A 37 14.57 -23.38 -18.16
C ASN A 37 13.22 -23.14 -18.87
N LEU A 38 12.22 -22.61 -18.17
CA LEU A 38 10.92 -22.25 -18.76
C LEU A 38 10.96 -20.92 -19.53
N GLN A 39 12.04 -20.14 -19.43
CA GLN A 39 12.15 -18.82 -20.04
C GLN A 39 12.80 -18.82 -21.44
N ASN A 40 13.30 -19.98 -21.91
CA ASN A 40 14.00 -20.13 -23.20
C ASN A 40 13.19 -20.84 -24.31
N ASN A 41 11.91 -21.17 -24.09
CA ASN A 41 11.09 -21.90 -25.06
C ASN A 41 9.88 -21.09 -25.58
N ILE A 42 10.10 -19.85 -26.00
CA ILE A 42 9.13 -19.10 -26.84
C ILE A 42 9.75 -18.88 -28.23
N ASN A 43 9.66 -19.94 -29.04
CA ASN A 43 9.56 -20.03 -30.50
C ASN A 43 10.55 -19.25 -31.39
N GLN A 44 11.58 -19.98 -31.80
CA GLN A 44 12.05 -20.03 -33.20
C GLN A 44 11.09 -20.90 -34.05
N ASN A 45 10.51 -20.31 -35.10
CA ASN A 45 10.06 -20.89 -36.39
C ASN A 45 9.17 -19.82 -37.06
N SER A 46 9.32 -19.38 -38.31
CA SER A 46 9.97 -19.96 -39.49
C SER A 46 10.42 -18.86 -40.48
N ASN A 47 11.43 -19.18 -41.29
CA ASN A 47 12.01 -18.36 -42.37
C ASN A 47 11.13 -18.21 -43.62
N ASN A 48 11.54 -17.23 -44.45
CA ASN A 48 11.25 -16.94 -45.87
C ASN A 48 9.91 -16.26 -46.17
N SER A 49 9.81 -15.20 -46.99
CA SER A 49 10.60 -14.83 -48.17
C SER A 49 10.54 -13.32 -48.46
N ASP A 50 11.62 -12.78 -49.03
CA ASP A 50 11.68 -11.46 -49.68
C ASP A 50 10.61 -11.28 -50.77
N LYS A 51 9.98 -10.09 -50.81
CA LYS A 51 9.66 -9.35 -52.04
C LYS A 51 9.13 -7.94 -51.74
N ASN A 52 9.81 -6.95 -52.33
CA ASN A 52 9.41 -5.55 -52.50
C ASN A 52 7.95 -5.37 -52.96
N SER A 53 7.26 -4.36 -52.41
CA SER A 53 6.63 -3.27 -53.18
C SER A 53 6.00 -2.21 -52.28
N ASN A 54 6.29 -0.94 -52.59
CA ASN A 54 5.62 0.24 -52.08
C ASN A 54 4.13 0.25 -52.45
N SER A 55 3.25 0.55 -51.50
CA SER A 55 2.03 1.34 -51.77
C SER A 55 1.43 1.94 -50.51
N ASN A 56 1.34 3.27 -50.48
CA ASN A 56 0.53 4.06 -49.56
C ASN A 56 -0.95 3.62 -49.58
N LYS A 57 -1.55 3.40 -48.41
CA LYS A 57 -2.79 4.04 -47.91
C LYS A 57 -3.41 3.26 -46.75
N ASN A 58 -3.78 4.03 -45.71
CA ASN A 58 -4.81 3.80 -44.70
C ASN A 58 -4.72 2.61 -43.72
N SER A 59 -4.91 2.99 -42.45
CA SER A 59 -5.51 2.21 -41.37
C SER A 59 -5.01 0.78 -41.19
N ASN A 60 -4.09 0.59 -40.26
CA ASN A 60 -4.35 -0.37 -39.19
C ASN A 60 -3.37 -0.19 -38.03
N SER A 61 -3.98 -0.01 -36.86
CA SER A 61 -3.50 -0.47 -35.56
C SER A 61 -2.61 -1.71 -35.71
N SER A 62 -1.32 -1.58 -35.45
CA SER A 62 -0.45 -2.73 -35.43
C SER A 62 0.21 -2.85 -34.07
N LYS A 63 0.00 -4.04 -33.47
CA LYS A 63 0.71 -4.67 -32.34
C LYS A 63 0.16 -4.46 -30.92
N PHE A 64 -1.08 -4.91 -30.70
CA PHE A 64 -1.39 -5.73 -29.53
C PHE A 64 -1.85 -7.11 -30.03
N THR A 65 -0.91 -7.89 -30.55
CA THR A 65 -1.23 -9.17 -31.21
C THR A 65 -1.58 -10.31 -30.25
N ASN A 66 -1.62 -10.08 -28.94
CA ASN A 66 -2.25 -10.99 -27.98
C ASN A 66 -2.77 -10.19 -26.77
N LYS A 67 -4.02 -9.72 -26.81
CA LYS A 67 -4.69 -9.18 -25.62
C LYS A 67 -4.83 -10.33 -24.62
N ARG A 68 -4.25 -10.19 -23.42
CA ARG A 68 -4.41 -11.18 -22.34
C ARG A 68 -5.90 -11.31 -22.02
N ASP A 69 -6.38 -12.54 -21.94
CA ASP A 69 -7.71 -12.81 -21.41
C ASP A 69 -7.63 -12.90 -19.89
N TYR A 70 -8.07 -11.83 -19.23
CA TYR A 70 -8.04 -11.71 -17.76
C TYR A 70 -9.18 -12.50 -17.09
N ASP A 71 -10.16 -13.01 -17.82
CA ASP A 71 -11.14 -13.94 -17.25
C ASP A 71 -10.57 -15.35 -17.14
N LYS A 72 -9.76 -15.76 -18.13
CA LYS A 72 -9.05 -17.05 -18.10
C LYS A 72 -7.84 -17.03 -17.17
N ASN A 73 -7.02 -15.97 -17.24
CA ASN A 73 -5.80 -15.80 -16.45
C ASN A 73 -5.81 -14.42 -15.77
N PRO A 74 -6.57 -14.22 -14.68
CA PRO A 74 -6.65 -12.92 -13.99
C PRO A 74 -5.31 -12.50 -13.40
N ILE A 75 -5.16 -11.20 -13.16
CA ILE A 75 -4.07 -10.71 -12.28
C ILE A 75 -4.60 -10.81 -10.85
N ILE A 76 -3.83 -11.48 -9.98
CA ILE A 76 -4.14 -11.63 -8.56
C ILE A 76 -2.99 -11.01 -7.78
N ILE A 77 -3.31 -10.04 -6.91
CA ILE A 77 -2.34 -9.36 -6.06
C ILE A 77 -2.80 -9.40 -4.61
N ASP A 78 -1.85 -9.44 -3.68
CA ASP A 78 -2.12 -9.23 -2.26
C ASP A 78 -2.66 -7.82 -2.00
N ASP A 79 -3.65 -7.71 -1.13
CA ASP A 79 -4.24 -6.44 -0.74
C ASP A 79 -3.69 -5.95 0.61
N TYR A 80 -2.71 -5.05 0.55
CA TYR A 80 -2.16 -4.39 1.74
C TYR A 80 -2.92 -3.12 2.14
N SER A 81 -4.06 -2.80 1.51
CA SER A 81 -4.80 -1.55 1.73
C SER A 81 -5.27 -1.39 3.17
N ASN A 82 -5.75 -2.45 3.81
CA ASN A 82 -6.20 -2.43 5.20
C ASN A 82 -5.04 -2.13 6.17
N PHE A 83 -3.92 -2.84 6.01
CA PHE A 83 -2.73 -2.62 6.83
C PHE A 83 -2.17 -1.20 6.66
N PHE A 84 -2.05 -0.74 5.41
CA PHE A 84 -1.58 0.60 5.11
C PHE A 84 -2.49 1.65 5.75
N THR A 85 -3.81 1.48 5.60
CA THR A 85 -4.82 2.37 6.20
C THR A 85 -4.68 2.46 7.71
N GLY A 86 -4.66 1.31 8.39
CA GLY A 86 -4.71 1.26 9.85
C GLY A 86 -3.46 1.85 10.53
N THR A 87 -2.36 1.96 9.79
CA THR A 87 -1.08 2.42 10.34
C THR A 87 -0.68 3.84 9.91
N GLN A 88 -1.11 4.31 8.73
CA GLN A 88 -0.62 5.56 8.12
C GLN A 88 -0.82 6.80 9.00
N ARG A 89 -2.06 7.06 9.43
CA ARG A 89 -2.40 8.30 10.17
C ARG A 89 -1.77 8.35 11.56
N LEU A 90 -1.86 7.24 12.30
CA LEU A 90 -1.26 7.13 13.63
C LEU A 90 0.25 7.34 13.56
N PHE A 91 0.94 6.69 12.61
CA PHE A 91 2.38 6.85 12.44
C PHE A 91 2.73 8.31 12.14
N ALA A 92 2.07 8.92 11.17
CA ALA A 92 2.38 10.27 10.72
C ALA A 92 2.12 11.32 11.82
N LEU A 93 1.00 11.22 12.54
CA LEU A 93 0.67 12.12 13.64
C LEU A 93 1.66 11.98 14.80
N MET A 94 1.93 10.75 15.24
CA MET A 94 2.85 10.49 16.35
C MET A 94 4.29 10.89 16.00
N PHE A 95 4.69 10.71 14.74
CA PHE A 95 5.98 11.19 14.25
C PHE A 95 6.04 12.72 14.30
N GLY A 96 5.01 13.40 13.80
CA GLY A 96 4.93 14.86 13.83
C GLY A 96 5.02 15.42 15.24
N ILE A 97 4.24 14.86 16.18
CA ILE A 97 4.29 15.25 17.61
C ILE A 97 5.70 15.03 18.17
N ALA A 98 6.27 13.83 18.01
CA ALA A 98 7.57 13.51 18.58
C ALA A 98 8.69 14.40 18.02
N PHE A 99 8.66 14.66 16.72
CA PHE A 99 9.61 15.55 16.05
C PHE A 99 9.46 17.00 16.51
N CYS A 100 8.24 17.51 16.64
CA CYS A 100 8.03 18.89 17.11
C CYS A 100 8.39 19.06 18.60
N SER A 101 8.11 18.06 19.43
CA SER A 101 8.43 18.07 20.87
C SER A 101 9.92 18.30 21.15
N THR A 102 10.82 17.85 20.25
CA THR A 102 12.26 18.08 20.44
C THR A 102 12.64 19.55 20.32
N PHE A 103 11.94 20.33 19.51
CA PHE A 103 12.15 21.78 19.37
C PHE A 103 11.60 22.58 20.56
N ILE A 104 10.68 21.98 21.34
CA ILE A 104 10.04 22.60 22.51
C ILE A 104 10.75 22.15 23.82
N GLY A 105 11.79 21.32 23.73
CA GLY A 105 12.58 20.88 24.89
C GLY A 105 12.10 19.58 25.54
N PHE A 106 11.31 18.76 24.84
CA PHE A 106 10.85 17.44 25.29
C PHE A 106 11.38 16.31 24.38
N PRO A 107 12.69 16.06 24.34
CA PRO A 107 13.29 15.04 23.47
C PRO A 107 12.85 13.60 23.80
N GLU A 108 12.36 13.35 25.01
CA GLU A 108 11.84 12.04 25.45
C GLU A 108 10.65 11.57 24.59
N ALA A 109 9.96 12.49 23.91
CA ALA A 109 8.89 12.16 22.96
C ALA A 109 9.37 11.23 21.83
N ILE A 110 10.65 11.29 21.43
CA ILE A 110 11.24 10.35 20.46
C ILE A 110 11.23 8.92 20.99
N ILE A 111 11.40 8.72 22.30
CA ILE A 111 11.39 7.40 22.93
C ILE A 111 9.96 6.88 23.09
N ILE A 112 9.01 7.77 23.37
CA ILE A 112 7.58 7.43 23.52
C ILE A 112 6.97 7.04 22.17
N PHE A 113 7.38 7.70 21.07
CA PHE A 113 6.93 7.41 19.71
C PHE A 113 6.91 5.91 19.35
N PRO A 114 8.02 5.17 19.39
CA PRO A 114 8.04 3.76 19.02
C PRO A 114 7.24 2.89 20.01
N ILE A 115 7.17 3.26 21.29
CA ILE A 115 6.42 2.51 22.31
C ILE A 115 4.92 2.49 21.99
N ILE A 116 4.39 3.59 21.46
CA ILE A 116 2.97 3.69 21.06
C ILE A 116 2.76 3.09 19.67
N VAL A 117 3.63 3.42 18.71
CA VAL A 117 3.40 3.10 17.30
C VAL A 117 3.66 1.63 16.97
N PHE A 118 4.71 1.00 17.52
CA PHE A 118 5.03 -0.39 17.17
C PHE A 118 3.96 -1.40 17.57
N PRO A 119 3.39 -1.39 18.80
CA PRO A 119 2.30 -2.29 19.14
C PRO A 119 1.11 -2.16 18.20
N SER A 120 0.74 -0.93 17.83
CA SER A 120 -0.35 -0.69 16.87
C SER A 120 -0.05 -1.26 15.48
N ILE A 121 1.18 -1.10 14.98
CA ILE A 121 1.60 -1.70 13.69
C ILE A 121 1.56 -3.23 13.76
N VAL A 122 2.06 -3.84 14.84
CA VAL A 122 2.07 -5.30 15.01
C VAL A 122 0.63 -5.84 15.07
N LEU A 123 -0.24 -5.14 15.78
CA LEU A 123 -1.66 -5.51 15.89
C LEU A 123 -2.36 -5.41 14.54
N GLU A 124 -2.16 -4.30 13.82
CA GLU A 124 -2.74 -4.11 12.48
C GLU A 124 -2.18 -5.11 11.47
N TYR A 125 -0.89 -5.46 11.55
CA TYR A 125 -0.30 -6.53 10.75
C TYR A 125 -0.98 -7.88 11.00
N TYR A 126 -1.23 -8.22 12.28
CA TYR A 126 -1.92 -9.45 12.62
C TYR A 126 -3.32 -9.50 12.00
N PHE A 127 -4.13 -8.46 12.19
CA PHE A 127 -5.51 -8.47 11.71
C PHE A 127 -5.64 -8.32 10.19
N SER A 128 -4.81 -7.50 9.56
CA SER A 128 -4.96 -7.15 8.14
C SER A 128 -4.13 -7.99 7.18
N ILE A 129 -3.14 -8.74 7.67
CA ILE A 129 -2.28 -9.58 6.81
C ILE A 129 -2.26 -11.03 7.28
N LYS A 130 -2.07 -11.29 8.59
CA LYS A 130 -1.88 -12.67 9.08
C LYS A 130 -3.19 -13.43 9.30
N LYS A 131 -4.23 -12.74 9.78
CA LYS A 131 -5.51 -13.35 10.17
C LYS A 131 -6.38 -13.68 8.97
N SER A 132 -6.38 -12.81 7.96
CA SER A 132 -7.24 -12.91 6.78
C SER A 132 -6.43 -12.61 5.52
N ASN A 133 -6.65 -13.41 4.49
CA ASN A 133 -5.98 -13.27 3.21
C ASN A 133 -6.81 -12.33 2.32
N TYR A 134 -6.42 -11.05 2.30
CA TYR A 134 -7.01 -10.06 1.42
C TYR A 134 -6.31 -10.08 0.06
N THR A 135 -7.08 -10.22 -1.02
CA THR A 135 -6.53 -10.22 -2.40
C THR A 135 -7.41 -9.42 -3.36
N ILE A 136 -6.79 -8.86 -4.39
CA ILE A 136 -7.47 -8.16 -5.49
C ILE A 136 -7.30 -9.00 -6.75
N CYS A 137 -8.41 -9.33 -7.40
CA CYS A 137 -8.45 -10.09 -8.64
C CYS A 137 -8.98 -9.21 -9.78
N LEU A 138 -8.13 -8.92 -10.76
CA LEU A 138 -8.45 -8.09 -11.92
C LEU A 138 -8.85 -9.00 -13.09
N LYS A 139 -10.10 -8.86 -13.53
CA LYS A 139 -10.74 -9.57 -14.64
C LYS A 139 -11.03 -8.61 -15.79
N ASN A 140 -11.51 -9.09 -16.94
CA ASN A 140 -11.67 -8.24 -18.12
C ASN A 140 -12.55 -7.01 -17.86
N ASN A 141 -13.71 -7.22 -17.23
CA ASN A 141 -14.74 -6.18 -17.04
C ASN A 141 -15.02 -5.85 -15.56
N LYS A 142 -14.25 -6.42 -14.63
CA LYS A 142 -14.47 -6.21 -13.19
C LYS A 142 -13.21 -6.39 -12.37
N ILE A 143 -13.15 -5.68 -11.25
CA ILE A 143 -12.13 -5.85 -10.22
C ILE A 143 -12.83 -6.39 -8.97
N LEU A 144 -12.30 -7.50 -8.43
CA LEU A 144 -12.86 -8.21 -7.28
C LEU A 144 -11.94 -8.01 -6.08
N PHE A 145 -12.50 -7.60 -4.95
CA PHE A 145 -11.82 -7.64 -3.66
C PHE A 145 -12.31 -8.86 -2.89
N LEU A 146 -11.37 -9.65 -2.40
CA LEU A 146 -11.61 -10.97 -1.82
C LEU A 146 -11.05 -11.02 -0.40
N ILE A 147 -11.81 -11.60 0.52
CA ILE A 147 -11.35 -12.00 1.86
C ILE A 147 -11.44 -13.52 1.95
N ASP A 148 -10.31 -14.20 2.15
CA ASP A 148 -10.27 -15.66 2.31
C ASP A 148 -10.99 -16.38 1.15
N SER A 149 -10.81 -15.87 -0.08
CA SER A 149 -11.46 -16.30 -1.34
C SER A 149 -12.94 -15.95 -1.50
N ASN A 150 -13.58 -15.35 -0.50
CA ASN A 150 -14.95 -14.85 -0.61
C ASN A 150 -14.99 -13.45 -1.20
N ILE A 151 -15.95 -13.20 -2.10
CA ILE A 151 -16.14 -11.88 -2.72
C ILE A 151 -16.71 -10.92 -1.68
N GLU A 152 -15.95 -9.88 -1.40
CA GLU A 152 -16.38 -8.77 -0.55
C GLU A 152 -16.91 -7.61 -1.39
N ARG A 153 -16.20 -7.24 -2.46
CA ARG A 153 -16.57 -6.13 -3.33
C ARG A 153 -16.33 -6.46 -4.79
N ILE A 154 -17.23 -6.01 -5.65
CA ILE A 154 -17.10 -6.06 -7.10
C ILE A 154 -17.19 -4.63 -7.62
N ILE A 155 -16.20 -4.22 -8.41
CA ILE A 155 -16.15 -2.93 -9.06
C ILE A 155 -16.23 -3.17 -10.56
N ASP A 156 -17.22 -2.57 -11.22
CA ASP A 156 -17.30 -2.59 -12.69
C ASP A 156 -16.26 -1.62 -13.26
N THR A 157 -15.47 -2.12 -14.20
CA THR A 157 -14.47 -1.33 -14.93
C THR A 157 -15.02 -0.06 -15.58
N ASN A 158 -16.29 -0.07 -16.02
CA ASN A 158 -16.92 1.07 -16.67
C ASN A 158 -17.09 2.27 -15.72
N GLU A 159 -17.18 2.01 -14.41
CA GLU A 159 -17.38 3.05 -13.40
C GLU A 159 -16.08 3.68 -12.92
N ILE A 160 -14.94 2.98 -13.09
CA ILE A 160 -13.62 3.41 -12.60
C ILE A 160 -13.23 4.78 -13.13
N SER A 161 -13.52 5.06 -14.41
CA SER A 161 -13.16 6.32 -15.07
C SER A 161 -13.70 7.56 -14.35
N LYS A 162 -14.77 7.43 -13.55
CA LYS A 162 -15.40 8.51 -12.78
C LYS A 162 -14.63 8.88 -11.51
N TYR A 163 -13.88 7.95 -10.93
CA TYR A 163 -13.33 8.07 -9.57
C TYR A 163 -11.81 7.95 -9.48
N ILE A 164 -11.12 7.89 -10.63
CA ILE A 164 -9.71 7.51 -10.67
C ILE A 164 -8.75 8.67 -10.33
N TYR A 165 -7.96 8.51 -9.26
CA TYR A 165 -6.88 9.45 -8.89
C TYR A 165 -5.85 8.80 -7.96
N MET A 166 -4.70 9.45 -7.81
CA MET A 166 -3.62 9.03 -6.91
C MET A 166 -3.41 10.04 -5.78
N PRO A 167 -3.92 9.79 -4.57
CA PRO A 167 -3.83 10.78 -3.51
C PRO A 167 -2.58 10.62 -2.65
N PHE A 168 -2.13 11.73 -2.07
CA PHE A 168 -1.05 11.77 -1.10
C PHE A 168 -1.50 11.17 0.24
N TRP A 169 -2.73 11.45 0.66
CA TRP A 169 -3.38 10.84 1.81
C TRP A 169 -4.55 9.98 1.34
N LYS A 170 -4.83 8.85 1.98
CA LYS A 170 -5.94 7.97 1.60
C LYS A 170 -7.30 8.70 1.56
N THR A 171 -7.51 9.67 2.44
CA THR A 171 -8.76 10.42 2.59
C THR A 171 -8.94 11.44 1.46
N ASN A 172 -10.14 11.53 0.88
CA ASN A 172 -10.44 12.60 -0.08
C ASN A 172 -11.80 13.28 0.16
N GLU A 173 -11.86 14.52 -0.32
CA GLU A 173 -12.94 15.52 -0.39
C GLU A 173 -13.17 16.48 0.78
N LYS A 174 -13.12 16.04 2.04
CA LYS A 174 -13.18 16.99 3.18
C LYS A 174 -11.80 17.27 3.70
N SER A 175 -11.08 18.14 3.00
CA SER A 175 -9.93 18.86 3.54
C SER A 175 -10.35 19.59 4.83
N VAL A 176 -10.20 18.97 5.99
CA VAL A 176 -10.27 19.68 7.27
C VAL A 176 -8.93 20.38 7.49
N ASN A 177 -8.46 21.23 6.55
CA ASN A 177 -7.05 21.61 6.65
C ASN A 177 -6.51 22.94 6.15
N ILE A 178 -7.27 23.71 5.39
CA ILE A 178 -6.91 25.13 5.30
C ILE A 178 -7.78 25.94 6.25
N TYR A 179 -9.07 25.66 6.34
CA TYR A 179 -9.98 26.43 7.21
C TYR A 179 -9.75 26.16 8.69
N PHE A 180 -9.40 24.93 9.09
CA PHE A 180 -9.02 24.65 10.49
C PHE A 180 -7.69 25.31 10.85
N PHE A 181 -6.71 25.25 9.94
CA PHE A 181 -5.44 25.95 10.10
C PHE A 181 -5.61 27.48 10.17
N ILE A 182 -6.39 28.06 9.25
CA ILE A 182 -6.77 29.48 9.24
C ILE A 182 -7.55 29.85 10.52
N PHE A 183 -8.43 28.97 11.00
CA PHE A 183 -9.19 29.18 12.23
C PHE A 183 -8.27 29.21 13.46
N ILE A 184 -7.34 28.24 13.57
CA ILE A 184 -6.33 28.21 14.62
C ILE A 184 -5.43 29.46 14.53
N LEU A 185 -4.99 29.83 13.33
CA LEU A 185 -4.22 31.05 13.10
C LEU A 185 -5.02 32.31 13.47
N GLY A 186 -6.33 32.34 13.17
CA GLY A 186 -7.24 33.42 13.50
C GLY A 186 -7.48 33.56 15.00
N ILE A 187 -7.62 32.44 15.72
CA ILE A 187 -7.62 32.41 17.19
C ILE A 187 -6.32 33.03 17.70
N PHE A 188 -5.17 32.60 17.19
CA PHE A 188 -3.88 33.18 17.58
C PHE A 188 -3.84 34.69 17.35
N CYS A 189 -4.31 35.19 16.20
CA CYS A 189 -4.37 36.63 15.90
C CYS A 189 -5.23 37.42 16.89
N ILE A 190 -6.34 36.85 17.37
CA ILE A 190 -7.21 37.49 18.39
C ILE A 190 -6.50 37.56 19.74
N PHE A 191 -5.78 36.49 20.12
CA PHE A 191 -5.09 36.39 21.40
C PHE A 191 -3.69 37.03 21.43
N TYR A 192 -3.20 37.56 20.31
CA TYR A 192 -1.88 38.21 20.21
C TYR A 192 -1.68 39.33 21.25
N ASN A 193 -2.72 40.10 21.57
CA ASN A 193 -2.63 41.18 22.57
C ASN A 193 -2.63 40.67 24.02
N TYR A 194 -2.93 39.39 24.25
CA TYR A 194 -3.04 38.77 25.58
C TYR A 194 -1.89 37.80 25.88
N ILE A 195 -1.02 37.54 24.89
CA ILE A 195 0.09 36.58 24.97
C ILE A 195 1.38 37.32 24.64
N GLU A 196 2.46 37.03 25.36
CA GLU A 196 3.78 37.59 25.03
C GLU A 196 4.19 37.23 23.59
N PHE A 197 4.79 38.19 22.87
CA PHE A 197 5.18 38.03 21.47
C PHE A 197 5.98 36.75 21.20
N ASN A 198 6.92 36.40 22.09
CA ASN A 198 7.75 35.21 21.96
C ASN A 198 6.94 33.91 22.07
N ILE A 199 5.95 33.86 22.96
CA ILE A 199 5.06 32.70 23.13
C ILE A 199 4.14 32.57 21.91
N PHE A 200 3.63 33.70 21.39
CA PHE A 200 2.83 33.71 20.17
C PHE A 200 3.61 33.16 18.96
N ILE A 201 4.84 33.64 18.72
CA ILE A 201 5.70 33.14 17.64
C ILE A 201 5.97 31.64 17.82
N LEU A 202 6.26 31.19 19.05
CA LEU A 202 6.49 29.77 19.34
C LEU A 202 5.27 28.90 18.98
N LEU A 203 4.06 29.36 19.29
CA LEU A 203 2.82 28.61 19.00
C LEU A 203 2.53 28.55 17.49
N VAL A 204 2.69 29.66 16.77
CA VAL A 204 2.49 29.67 15.30
C VAL A 204 3.55 28.82 14.60
N CYS A 205 4.83 28.99 14.94
CA CYS A 205 5.91 28.18 14.39
C CYS A 205 5.76 26.70 14.76
N GLY A 206 5.33 26.39 15.99
CA GLY A 206 5.06 25.03 16.45
C GLY A 206 3.93 24.37 15.68
N ALA A 207 2.83 25.07 15.42
CA ALA A 207 1.74 24.58 14.60
C ALA A 207 2.21 24.29 13.16
N VAL A 208 2.87 25.25 12.50
CA VAL A 208 3.42 25.07 11.15
C VAL A 208 4.41 23.88 11.10
N CYS A 209 5.28 23.77 12.10
CA CYS A 209 6.22 22.67 12.22
C CYS A 209 5.48 21.33 12.33
N LEU A 210 4.41 21.26 13.13
CA LEU A 210 3.59 20.05 13.27
C LEU A 210 3.00 19.62 11.93
N PHE A 211 2.38 20.55 11.19
CA PHE A 211 1.79 20.26 9.88
C PHE A 211 2.81 19.67 8.90
N ILE A 212 3.96 20.33 8.75
CA ILE A 212 5.04 19.86 7.86
C ILE A 212 5.56 18.49 8.32
N SER A 213 5.71 18.30 9.63
CA SER A 213 6.27 17.07 10.20
C SER A 213 5.31 15.88 10.05
N VAL A 214 3.99 16.10 10.11
CA VAL A 214 2.98 15.07 9.85
C VAL A 214 3.03 14.61 8.39
N ASP A 215 3.13 15.53 7.43
CA ASP A 215 3.28 15.17 6.01
C ASP A 215 4.60 14.45 5.73
N PHE A 216 5.70 14.84 6.39
CA PHE A 216 6.96 14.11 6.33
C PHE A 216 6.83 12.71 6.94
N GLY A 217 6.13 12.60 8.08
CA GLY A 217 5.81 11.32 8.72
C GLY A 217 5.02 10.38 7.81
N ASN A 218 4.12 10.91 6.98
CA ASN A 218 3.39 10.13 5.97
C ASN A 218 4.33 9.56 4.88
N ILE A 219 5.28 10.36 4.40
CA ILE A 219 6.29 9.89 3.43
C ILE A 219 7.16 8.80 4.07
N LEU A 220 7.61 9.03 5.31
CA LEU A 220 8.42 8.08 6.06
C LEU A 220 7.67 6.76 6.29
N HIS A 221 6.39 6.82 6.68
CA HIS A 221 5.52 5.65 6.82
C HIS A 221 5.47 4.83 5.53
N LYS A 222 5.15 5.47 4.39
CA LYS A 222 5.10 4.80 3.08
C LYS A 222 6.42 4.12 2.74
N MET A 223 7.52 4.81 2.99
CA MET A 223 8.87 4.30 2.75
C MET A 223 9.16 3.07 3.62
N LEU A 224 8.80 3.11 4.90
CA LEU A 224 8.96 2.00 5.83
C LEU A 224 8.09 0.80 5.45
N VAL A 225 6.81 1.00 5.11
CA VAL A 225 5.93 -0.09 4.64
C VAL A 225 6.51 -0.73 3.38
N TYR A 226 6.92 0.09 2.40
CA TYR A 226 7.54 -0.41 1.17
C TYR A 226 8.83 -1.20 1.45
N PHE A 227 9.69 -0.69 2.33
CA PHE A 227 10.92 -1.38 2.74
C PHE A 227 10.62 -2.69 3.48
N CYS A 228 9.62 -2.71 4.35
CA CYS A 228 9.21 -3.91 5.09
C CYS A 228 8.77 -5.03 4.15
N ILE A 229 8.04 -4.69 3.08
CA ILE A 229 7.56 -5.63 2.06
C ILE A 229 8.70 -6.08 1.13
N ASN A 230 9.47 -5.15 0.57
CA ASN A 230 10.42 -5.46 -0.52
C ASN A 230 11.87 -5.69 -0.08
N LYS A 231 12.24 -5.27 1.14
CA LYS A 231 13.63 -5.20 1.63
C LYS A 231 14.55 -4.30 0.80
N THR A 232 13.97 -3.44 -0.03
CA THR A 232 14.64 -2.42 -0.86
C THR A 232 13.71 -1.22 -1.03
N LEU A 233 14.28 -0.07 -1.40
CA LEU A 233 13.53 1.13 -1.79
C LEU A 233 13.53 1.36 -3.31
N SER A 234 14.16 0.48 -4.08
CA SER A 234 14.16 0.56 -5.54
C SER A 234 12.74 0.40 -6.07
N GLY A 235 12.21 1.44 -6.73
CA GLY A 235 10.82 1.47 -7.23
C GLY A 235 9.80 2.07 -6.26
N PHE A 236 10.25 2.65 -5.14
CA PHE A 236 9.37 3.38 -4.20
C PHE A 236 8.63 4.55 -4.87
N ARG A 237 7.37 4.75 -4.48
CA ARG A 237 6.50 5.82 -4.98
C ARG A 237 5.86 6.57 -3.83
N ILE A 238 5.92 7.91 -3.87
CA ILE A 238 5.27 8.80 -2.87
C ILE A 238 3.73 8.70 -2.95
N PHE A 239 3.22 8.34 -4.13
CA PHE A 239 1.79 8.10 -4.39
C PHE A 239 1.57 6.61 -4.71
N PRO A 240 1.65 5.72 -3.71
CA PRO A 240 1.52 4.28 -3.93
C PRO A 240 0.06 3.83 -3.99
N ILE A 241 -0.92 4.74 -3.92
CA ILE A 241 -2.35 4.42 -3.86
C ILE A 241 -3.02 4.82 -5.18
N LEU A 242 -3.81 3.91 -5.74
CA LEU A 242 -4.74 4.19 -6.83
C LEU A 242 -6.18 4.00 -6.33
N ILE A 243 -6.91 5.09 -6.18
CA ILE A 243 -8.35 5.06 -5.91
C ILE A 243 -9.08 4.77 -7.22
N ILE A 244 -9.99 3.79 -7.20
CA ILE A 244 -10.73 3.32 -8.38
C ILE A 244 -12.25 3.35 -8.20
N GLU A 245 -12.73 3.72 -7.00
CA GLU A 245 -14.14 3.76 -6.64
C GLU A 245 -14.39 4.87 -5.62
N LYS A 246 -15.64 5.33 -5.53
CA LYS A 246 -16.09 6.29 -4.53
C LYS A 246 -15.83 5.77 -3.11
N LEU A 247 -15.38 6.66 -2.22
CA LEU A 247 -15.27 6.38 -0.79
C LEU A 247 -16.63 5.96 -0.21
N ILE A 248 -16.69 4.77 0.37
CA ILE A 248 -17.86 4.27 1.10
C ILE A 248 -17.63 4.61 2.57
N VAL A 249 -18.51 5.43 3.12
CA VAL A 249 -18.59 5.66 4.57
C VAL A 249 -19.31 4.45 5.14
N GLU A 250 -18.61 3.61 5.90
CA GLU A 250 -19.27 2.59 6.72
C GLU A 250 -19.88 3.31 7.91
N LYS A 251 -21.04 3.95 7.69
CA LYS A 251 -21.95 4.18 8.80
C LYS A 251 -22.42 2.80 9.24
N THR A 252 -22.01 2.41 10.45
CA THR A 252 -22.53 1.27 11.23
C THR A 252 -22.25 -0.12 10.66
N VAL A 253 -21.12 -0.72 11.05
CA VAL A 253 -21.00 -2.18 11.19
C VAL A 253 -21.03 -2.51 12.68
N GLU A 254 -22.24 -2.71 13.22
CA GLU A 254 -22.48 -3.16 14.60
C GLU A 254 -22.06 -4.63 14.86
N LYS A 255 -21.48 -5.34 13.88
CA LYS A 255 -21.33 -6.81 13.96
C LYS A 255 -20.00 -7.41 13.58
N GLU A 256 -19.01 -6.63 13.21
CA GLU A 256 -17.64 -7.12 13.15
C GLU A 256 -16.86 -6.46 14.27
N ILE A 257 -16.05 -7.25 14.97
CA ILE A 257 -15.00 -6.76 15.86
C ILE A 257 -13.94 -6.13 14.95
N ILE A 258 -14.31 -5.04 14.27
CA ILE A 258 -13.35 -4.09 13.73
C ILE A 258 -12.74 -3.50 15.00
N PRO A 259 -11.43 -3.67 15.20
CA PRO A 259 -10.84 -3.22 16.43
C PRO A 259 -11.11 -1.73 16.62
N THR A 260 -11.69 -1.39 17.76
CA THR A 260 -12.08 -0.04 18.20
C THR A 260 -10.89 0.94 18.25
N TYR A 261 -9.66 0.47 18.00
CA TYR A 261 -8.45 1.28 17.91
C TYR A 261 -8.21 1.95 16.56
N ARG A 262 -8.99 1.63 15.51
CA ARG A 262 -8.84 2.29 14.21
C ARG A 262 -9.40 3.73 14.26
N TYR A 263 -8.60 4.65 14.80
CA TYR A 263 -8.89 6.09 14.85
C TYR A 263 -9.32 6.60 13.47
N GLU A 264 -10.57 7.09 13.37
CA GLU A 264 -11.17 7.69 12.16
C GLU A 264 -11.11 6.81 10.88
N ALA A 265 -11.02 5.48 11.02
CA ALA A 265 -11.09 4.58 9.87
C ALA A 265 -12.54 4.26 9.46
N ASP A 266 -13.44 5.25 9.52
CA ASP A 266 -14.88 5.12 9.20
C ASP A 266 -15.15 4.84 7.69
N PHE A 267 -14.08 4.62 6.91
CA PHE A 267 -14.14 4.47 5.46
C PHE A 267 -13.29 3.27 5.02
N LYS A 268 -13.96 2.15 4.72
CA LYS A 268 -13.35 1.09 3.93
C LYS A 268 -13.22 1.60 2.49
N CYS A 269 -11.97 1.77 2.05
CA CYS A 269 -11.70 2.25 0.70
C CYS A 269 -11.13 1.09 -0.09
N TYR A 270 -11.83 0.69 -1.14
CA TYR A 270 -11.37 -0.29 -2.10
C TYR A 270 -10.43 0.40 -3.08
N TYR A 271 -9.13 0.32 -2.81
CA TYR A 271 -8.08 0.92 -3.63
C TYR A 271 -6.95 -0.07 -3.84
N ILE A 272 -6.14 0.18 -4.87
CA ILE A 272 -4.99 -0.65 -5.17
C ILE A 272 -3.73 0.00 -4.58
N TYR A 273 -2.99 -0.75 -3.76
CA TYR A 273 -1.71 -0.32 -3.20
C TYR A 273 -0.55 -0.90 -4.03
N PHE A 274 0.28 -0.03 -4.61
CA PHE A 274 1.48 -0.39 -5.35
C PHE A 274 2.64 -0.67 -4.41
N TYR A 275 2.67 -1.88 -3.86
CA TYR A 275 3.72 -2.28 -2.93
C TYR A 275 5.03 -2.66 -3.63
N ASN A 276 5.08 -2.91 -4.94
CA ASN A 276 6.34 -3.16 -5.66
C ASN A 276 6.26 -2.73 -7.14
N GLU A 277 7.40 -2.71 -7.83
CA GLU A 277 7.47 -2.26 -9.22
C GLU A 277 6.84 -3.25 -10.22
N LEU A 278 6.83 -4.54 -9.92
CA LEU A 278 6.19 -5.57 -10.77
C LEU A 278 4.68 -5.39 -10.78
N VAL A 279 4.08 -5.27 -9.60
CA VAL A 279 2.65 -5.00 -9.38
C VAL A 279 2.25 -3.69 -10.06
N TYR A 280 3.05 -2.63 -9.93
CA TYR A 280 2.80 -1.38 -10.65
C TYR A 280 2.76 -1.58 -12.18
N LYS A 281 3.74 -2.30 -12.75
CA LYS A 281 3.81 -2.56 -14.19
C LYS A 281 2.64 -3.40 -14.69
N GLU A 282 2.29 -4.48 -13.98
CA GLU A 282 1.16 -5.35 -14.33
C GLU A 282 -0.16 -4.60 -14.30
N ILE A 283 -0.41 -3.81 -13.24
CA ILE A 283 -1.64 -3.02 -13.13
C ILE A 283 -1.65 -1.93 -14.22
N ARG A 284 -0.52 -1.25 -14.47
CA ARG A 284 -0.44 -0.25 -15.54
C ARG A 284 -0.78 -0.87 -16.91
N GLU A 285 -0.25 -2.04 -17.21
CA GLU A 285 -0.53 -2.76 -18.45
C GLU A 285 -2.02 -3.14 -18.56
N TYR A 286 -2.61 -3.65 -17.47
CA TYR A 286 -4.04 -3.96 -17.41
C TYR A 286 -4.91 -2.73 -17.69
N PHE A 287 -4.65 -1.60 -17.01
CA PHE A 287 -5.44 -0.36 -17.21
C PHE A 287 -5.27 0.20 -18.63
N LEU A 288 -4.07 0.09 -19.20
CA LEU A 288 -3.81 0.55 -20.57
C LEU A 288 -4.54 -0.32 -21.61
N GLN A 289 -4.52 -1.64 -21.44
CA GLN A 289 -5.11 -2.59 -22.40
C GLN A 289 -6.64 -2.70 -22.29
N ASN A 290 -7.19 -2.67 -21.07
CA ASN A 290 -8.61 -2.89 -20.85
C ASN A 290 -9.42 -1.60 -20.75
N LEU A 291 -8.84 -0.53 -20.21
CA LEU A 291 -9.56 0.72 -19.95
C LEU A 291 -9.08 1.89 -20.81
N ASN A 292 -8.00 1.70 -21.58
CA ASN A 292 -7.32 2.76 -22.30
C ASN A 292 -6.88 3.92 -21.37
N ILE A 293 -6.51 3.59 -20.13
CA ILE A 293 -6.06 4.54 -19.11
C ILE A 293 -4.59 4.30 -18.82
N ASP A 294 -3.75 5.32 -19.01
CA ASP A 294 -2.35 5.27 -18.57
C ASP A 294 -2.23 5.75 -17.12
N ILE A 295 -2.02 4.80 -16.20
CA ILE A 295 -1.87 5.07 -14.77
C ILE A 295 -0.75 6.07 -14.47
N SER A 296 0.31 6.12 -15.28
CA SER A 296 1.42 7.06 -15.07
C SER A 296 1.02 8.53 -15.25
N LYS A 297 -0.09 8.79 -15.97
CA LYS A 297 -0.60 10.13 -16.30
C LYS A 297 -1.78 10.55 -15.42
N ILE A 298 -2.20 9.69 -14.48
CA ILE A 298 -3.32 9.99 -13.58
C ILE A 298 -2.97 11.19 -12.68
N LYS A 299 -3.98 12.03 -12.42
CA LYS A 299 -3.87 13.17 -11.52
C LYS A 299 -3.41 12.73 -10.13
N LYS A 300 -2.31 13.31 -9.67
CA LYS A 300 -1.83 13.21 -8.29
C LYS A 300 -2.48 14.31 -7.47
N THR A 301 -3.11 13.97 -6.35
CA THR A 301 -3.77 14.94 -5.48
C THR A 301 -3.04 15.05 -4.15
N ILE A 302 -2.74 16.28 -3.75
CA ILE A 302 -2.20 16.58 -2.43
C ILE A 302 -3.31 17.28 -1.66
N SER A 303 -3.91 16.57 -0.71
CA SER A 303 -4.77 17.14 0.31
C SER A 303 -3.93 17.24 1.57
N ILE A 304 -3.64 18.45 2.02
CA ILE A 304 -2.74 18.67 3.16
C ILE A 304 -3.45 18.24 4.46
N ILE A 305 -2.70 17.48 5.29
CA ILE A 305 -2.84 17.16 6.74
C ILE A 305 -2.86 18.38 7.66
#